data_AF-A0A252EBI7-F1
#
_entry.id   AF-A0A252EBI7-F1
#
_cell.length_a   1.000
_cell.length_b   1.000
_cell.length_c   1.000
_cell.angle_alpha   90.00
_cell.angle_beta   90.00
_cell.angle_gamma   90.00
#
_symmetry.space_group_name_H-M   'P 1'
#
loop_
_entity.id
_entity.type
_entity.pdbx_description
1 polymer ?
#
loop_
_entity_poly.entity_id
_entity_poly.type
_entity_poly.pdbx_seq_one_letter_code
_entity_poly.pdbx_strand_id
1 'polypeptide(L)'
;MARAATSTSRKAKSKSVSASSLPTWTADTELVGLVFDLEATSSSALYSQYTIGLHAWFLDQVRQFNPELSAYLHDGESEKPFNISALEGQLVPSGKQLQLEAKQIYRWHVNALSQKVAQFISQWLTQLPQTLALRDAPLQIKQVSIAHPPTTYAQLLQSSIEKKTNISLSFVSPTSFRRKGHHFPLPVPVNLFHSYLRRWNDFSGMIVEPESFLEWIDEGVIIHQHRLESVKVAAGKRGSVTGFTGAISCSLSKAALANVEFTQLFYALVRLAPYCGTGHKTTFGLGQTRLEWLEREPTTPTELLTNLLGERIAELTALFTAQRKRTGGDRTDKIASTWATILARREMGESLQVIAQDLEMPYTTVKTYVKLARRALKQENLE
;
A
#
# COMPACT_ATOMS: atom_id res chain seq x y z
N MET A 1 -2.30 -62.29 20.43
CA MET A 1 -1.01 -61.78 19.90
C MET A 1 -1.27 -61.08 18.57
N ALA A 2 -0.82 -59.83 18.46
CA ALA A 2 -1.23 -58.84 17.48
C ALA A 2 -0.71 -59.12 16.06
N ARG A 3 -1.54 -58.85 15.04
CA ARG A 3 -1.12 -58.73 13.63
C ARG A 3 -0.57 -57.32 13.40
N ALA A 4 0.71 -57.23 13.05
CA ALA A 4 1.37 -55.99 12.66
C ALA A 4 0.99 -55.63 11.21
N ALA A 5 0.51 -54.42 11.00
CA ALA A 5 0.23 -53.83 9.70
C ALA A 5 1.50 -53.18 9.14
N THR A 6 1.87 -53.54 7.91
CA THR A 6 2.95 -52.94 7.13
C THR A 6 2.49 -51.59 6.56
N SER A 7 3.13 -50.50 7.00
CA SER A 7 2.89 -49.16 6.48
C SER A 7 3.79 -48.87 5.27
N THR A 8 3.18 -48.76 4.09
CA THR A 8 3.86 -48.30 2.87
C THR A 8 3.94 -46.77 2.87
N SER A 9 5.14 -46.24 3.08
CA SER A 9 5.49 -44.82 2.95
C SER A 9 5.34 -44.36 1.48
N ARG A 10 4.29 -43.59 1.18
CA ARG A 10 4.20 -42.80 -0.06
C ARG A 10 4.91 -41.47 0.16
N LYS A 11 6.09 -41.30 -0.47
CA LYS A 11 6.73 -40.00 -0.65
C LYS A 11 5.79 -39.05 -1.38
N ALA A 12 5.35 -37.99 -0.70
CA ALA A 12 4.61 -36.90 -1.32
C ALA A 12 5.53 -36.14 -2.29
N LYS A 13 5.22 -36.19 -3.60
CA LYS A 13 5.86 -35.34 -4.61
C LYS A 13 5.43 -33.89 -4.38
N SER A 14 6.42 -33.00 -4.24
CA SER A 14 6.25 -31.56 -4.38
C SER A 14 5.57 -31.25 -5.72
N LYS A 15 4.36 -30.69 -5.68
CA LYS A 15 3.67 -30.18 -6.86
C LYS A 15 4.21 -28.77 -7.14
N SER A 16 5.03 -28.66 -8.18
CA SER A 16 5.25 -27.38 -8.86
C SER A 16 3.92 -26.86 -9.39
N VAL A 17 3.70 -25.55 -9.32
CA VAL A 17 2.55 -24.86 -9.90
C VAL A 17 2.39 -25.31 -11.37
N SER A 18 1.31 -26.02 -11.68
CA SER A 18 1.03 -26.45 -13.05
C SER A 18 0.57 -25.24 -13.86
N ALA A 19 1.15 -25.03 -15.05
CA ALA A 19 0.88 -23.89 -15.92
C ALA A 19 -0.60 -23.64 -16.29
N SER A 20 -1.51 -24.58 -16.00
CA SER A 20 -2.96 -24.45 -16.22
C SER A 20 -3.75 -23.74 -15.11
N SER A 21 -3.10 -23.16 -14.09
CA SER A 21 -3.77 -22.46 -12.97
C SER A 21 -3.51 -20.95 -12.90
N LEU A 22 -2.79 -20.38 -13.87
CA LEU A 22 -2.49 -18.94 -13.85
C LEU A 22 -3.69 -18.11 -14.35
N PRO A 23 -4.02 -17.00 -13.70
CA PRO A 23 -5.02 -16.05 -14.19
C PRO A 23 -4.70 -15.55 -15.61
N THR A 24 -5.74 -15.42 -16.44
CA THR A 24 -5.64 -14.86 -17.80
C THR A 24 -6.75 -13.84 -18.04
N TRP A 25 -6.52 -12.92 -18.97
CA TRP A 25 -7.46 -11.88 -19.37
C TRP A 25 -7.16 -11.39 -20.79
N THR A 26 -8.07 -10.58 -21.33
CA THR A 26 -8.01 -10.06 -22.69
C THR A 26 -7.01 -8.90 -22.81
N ALA A 27 -6.47 -8.68 -24.02
CA ALA A 27 -5.42 -7.68 -24.25
C ALA A 27 -5.88 -6.22 -24.08
N ASP A 28 -7.19 -5.97 -24.10
CA ASP A 28 -7.84 -4.69 -23.86
C ASP A 28 -8.13 -4.43 -22.37
N THR A 29 -7.82 -5.37 -21.47
CA THR A 29 -7.95 -5.16 -20.02
C THR A 29 -7.09 -3.97 -19.57
N GLU A 30 -7.69 -3.05 -18.82
CA GLU A 30 -7.01 -1.87 -18.27
C GLU A 30 -6.80 -2.01 -16.75
N LEU A 31 -7.75 -2.67 -16.09
CA LEU A 31 -7.81 -2.84 -14.65
C LEU A 31 -7.84 -4.32 -14.31
N VAL A 32 -6.94 -4.77 -13.43
CA VAL A 32 -6.98 -6.13 -12.87
C VAL A 32 -6.28 -6.12 -11.52
N GLY A 33 -6.85 -6.84 -10.55
CA GLY A 33 -6.25 -7.04 -9.25
C GLY A 33 -5.87 -8.50 -9.04
N LEU A 34 -4.64 -8.73 -8.58
CA LEU A 34 -4.13 -10.05 -8.23
C LEU A 34 -3.92 -10.17 -6.73
N VAL A 35 -4.03 -11.39 -6.23
CA VAL A 35 -3.57 -11.79 -4.89
C VAL A 35 -2.61 -12.95 -5.02
N PHE A 36 -1.48 -12.84 -4.33
CA PHE A 36 -0.43 -13.83 -4.24
C PHE A 36 -0.50 -14.48 -2.86
N ASP A 37 -0.64 -15.80 -2.81
CA ASP A 37 -0.45 -16.58 -1.59
C ASP A 37 1.03 -16.94 -1.46
N LEU A 38 1.65 -16.38 -0.42
CA LEU A 38 3.07 -16.40 -0.17
C LEU A 38 3.37 -17.22 1.09
N GLU A 39 4.09 -18.34 0.96
CA GLU A 39 4.47 -19.17 2.11
C GLU A 39 5.86 -18.80 2.60
N ALA A 40 6.00 -18.53 3.89
CA ALA A 40 7.32 -18.38 4.51
C ALA A 40 7.98 -19.74 4.68
N THR A 41 9.15 -19.94 4.08
CA THR A 41 9.88 -21.23 4.14
C THR A 41 10.45 -21.52 5.52
N SER A 42 10.80 -20.47 6.24
CA SER A 42 11.39 -20.50 7.58
C SER A 42 10.93 -19.29 8.36
N SER A 43 10.86 -19.44 9.68
CA SER A 43 10.61 -18.30 10.55
C SER A 43 11.76 -17.31 10.43
N SER A 44 11.45 -16.06 10.09
CA SER A 44 12.45 -15.04 9.78
C SER A 44 11.98 -13.67 10.25
N ALA A 45 12.93 -12.83 10.65
CA ALA A 45 12.65 -11.46 11.00
C ALA A 45 12.23 -10.67 9.75
N LEU A 46 11.15 -9.92 9.87
CA LEU A 46 10.64 -9.02 8.85
C LEU A 46 10.88 -7.58 9.32
N TYR A 47 11.74 -6.87 8.60
CA TYR A 47 12.09 -5.49 8.91
C TYR A 47 10.89 -4.56 8.72
N SER A 48 10.79 -3.52 9.56
CA SER A 48 9.57 -2.69 9.69
C SER A 48 9.12 -1.97 8.40
N GLN A 49 10.02 -1.75 7.44
CA GLN A 49 9.71 -1.09 6.16
C GLN A 49 9.69 -2.05 4.97
N TYR A 50 9.33 -3.32 5.19
CA TYR A 50 9.34 -4.36 4.14
C TYR A 50 8.49 -4.04 2.91
N THR A 51 7.51 -3.13 3.01
CA THR A 51 6.72 -2.69 1.87
C THR A 51 7.54 -1.92 0.82
N ILE A 52 8.66 -1.28 1.23
CA ILE A 52 9.64 -0.73 0.28
C ILE A 52 10.30 -1.87 -0.51
N GLY A 53 10.61 -2.98 0.17
CA GLY A 53 11.12 -4.19 -0.47
C GLY A 53 10.14 -4.81 -1.45
N LEU A 54 8.85 -4.90 -1.10
CA LEU A 54 7.80 -5.37 -2.01
C LEU A 54 7.70 -4.49 -3.26
N HIS A 55 7.70 -3.17 -3.08
CA HIS A 55 7.71 -2.20 -4.17
C HIS A 55 8.93 -2.35 -5.08
N ALA A 56 10.14 -2.38 -4.48
CA ALA A 56 11.39 -2.51 -5.21
C ALA A 56 11.46 -3.85 -5.96
N TRP A 57 11.02 -4.94 -5.32
CA TRP A 57 10.97 -6.26 -5.95
C TRP A 57 10.02 -6.25 -7.15
N PHE A 58 8.81 -5.69 -7.02
CA PHE A 58 7.89 -5.58 -8.15
C PHE A 58 8.48 -4.76 -9.32
N LEU A 59 9.08 -3.60 -9.04
CA LEU A 59 9.71 -2.79 -10.09
C LEU A 59 10.93 -3.48 -10.72
N ASP A 60 11.65 -4.30 -9.95
CA ASP A 60 12.72 -5.14 -10.46
C ASP A 60 12.18 -6.19 -11.44
N GLN A 61 11.06 -6.85 -11.09
CA GLN A 61 10.36 -7.74 -12.02
C GLN A 61 9.94 -7.00 -13.30
N VAL A 62 9.39 -5.80 -13.18
CA VAL A 62 9.05 -4.97 -14.36
C VAL A 62 10.31 -4.69 -15.20
N ARG A 63 11.42 -4.31 -14.56
CA ARG A 63 12.67 -3.95 -15.23
C ARG A 63 13.25 -5.11 -16.04
N GLN A 64 13.13 -6.33 -15.55
CA GLN A 64 13.65 -7.52 -16.25
C GLN A 64 12.93 -7.78 -17.59
N PHE A 65 11.65 -7.38 -17.72
CA PHE A 65 10.88 -7.53 -18.96
C PHE A 65 10.91 -6.26 -19.81
N ASN A 66 10.75 -5.10 -19.18
CA ASN A 66 10.61 -3.81 -19.83
C ASN A 66 11.26 -2.70 -18.97
N PRO A 67 12.56 -2.42 -19.20
CA PRO A 67 13.28 -1.38 -18.47
C PRO A 67 12.63 0.01 -18.58
N GLU A 68 12.08 0.36 -19.76
CA GLU A 68 11.42 1.65 -19.98
C GLU A 68 10.13 1.78 -19.17
N LEU A 69 9.33 0.70 -19.09
CA LEU A 69 8.15 0.68 -18.24
C LEU A 69 8.55 0.82 -16.77
N SER A 70 9.58 0.11 -16.31
CA SER A 70 10.05 0.23 -14.93
C SER A 70 10.50 1.67 -14.60
N ALA A 71 11.23 2.32 -15.51
CA ALA A 71 11.61 3.72 -15.37
C ALA A 71 10.38 4.64 -15.29
N TYR A 72 9.38 4.45 -16.16
CA TYR A 72 8.12 5.20 -16.08
C TYR A 72 7.40 4.99 -14.73
N LEU A 73 7.30 3.74 -14.27
CA LEU A 73 6.67 3.40 -12.99
C LEU A 73 7.44 3.97 -11.78
N HIS A 74 8.76 4.10 -11.87
CA HIS A 74 9.59 4.65 -10.80
C HIS A 74 9.64 6.19 -10.84
N ASP A 75 9.97 6.76 -12.00
CA ASP A 75 10.35 8.17 -12.17
C ASP A 75 9.21 9.08 -12.61
N GLY A 76 8.12 8.54 -13.18
CA GLY A 76 7.00 9.34 -13.67
C GLY A 76 6.40 10.27 -12.60
N GLU A 77 6.15 11.52 -12.95
CA GLU A 77 5.63 12.55 -12.04
C GLU A 77 4.10 12.55 -11.92
N SER A 78 3.40 11.86 -12.83
CA SER A 78 1.95 11.64 -12.79
C SER A 78 1.53 10.60 -11.74
N GLU A 79 0.23 10.28 -11.65
CA GLU A 79 -0.19 9.13 -10.86
C GLU A 79 0.50 7.86 -11.37
N LYS A 80 0.77 6.91 -10.47
CA LYS A 80 1.37 5.63 -10.82
C LYS A 80 0.27 4.65 -11.25
N PRO A 81 0.41 3.96 -12.39
CA PRO A 81 -0.63 3.08 -12.94
C PRO A 81 -0.68 1.70 -12.26
N PHE A 82 -0.32 1.63 -10.98
CA PHE A 82 -0.39 0.42 -10.18
C PHE A 82 -0.46 0.76 -8.68
N ASN A 83 -0.82 -0.23 -7.88
CA ASN A 83 -0.55 -0.21 -6.44
C ASN A 83 -0.28 -1.64 -5.94
N ILE A 84 0.19 -1.72 -4.70
CA ILE A 84 0.45 -2.97 -4.00
C ILE A 84 -0.05 -2.88 -2.56
N SER A 85 -0.36 -4.00 -1.92
CA SER A 85 -0.63 -4.04 -0.48
C SER A 85 0.63 -4.27 0.35
N ALA A 86 0.51 -4.12 1.67
CA ALA A 86 1.39 -4.79 2.62
C ALA A 86 1.10 -6.31 2.65
N LEU A 87 1.86 -7.07 3.44
CA LEU A 87 1.55 -8.49 3.66
C LEU A 87 0.35 -8.58 4.60
N GLU A 88 -0.70 -9.25 4.14
CA GLU A 88 -1.86 -9.61 4.95
C GLU A 88 -1.64 -11.00 5.55
N GLY A 89 -1.87 -11.16 6.85
CA GLY A 89 -1.70 -12.42 7.56
C GLY A 89 -1.21 -12.20 9.00
N GLN A 90 -1.03 -13.30 9.73
CA GLN A 90 -0.57 -13.25 11.12
C GLN A 90 0.95 -13.03 11.15
N LEU A 91 1.36 -11.76 11.16
CA LEU A 91 2.73 -11.35 11.43
C LEU A 91 2.92 -11.28 12.95
N VAL A 92 3.94 -11.94 13.49
CA VAL A 92 4.12 -12.03 14.94
C VAL A 92 5.14 -10.99 15.42
N PRO A 93 4.90 -10.29 16.54
CA PRO A 93 5.92 -9.49 17.21
C PRO A 93 7.17 -10.28 17.58
N SER A 94 8.35 -9.73 17.27
CA SER A 94 9.64 -10.26 17.72
C SER A 94 10.56 -9.10 18.12
N GLY A 95 10.48 -8.74 19.40
CA GLY A 95 11.14 -7.55 19.94
C GLY A 95 10.65 -6.26 19.26
N LYS A 96 11.53 -5.59 18.51
CA LYS A 96 11.23 -4.36 17.75
C LYS A 96 10.87 -4.61 16.28
N GLN A 97 10.84 -5.86 15.86
CA GLN A 97 10.61 -6.26 14.48
C GLN A 97 9.37 -7.15 14.39
N LEU A 98 8.85 -7.29 13.17
CA LEU A 98 7.86 -8.29 12.86
C LEU A 98 8.57 -9.60 12.53
N GLN A 99 7.85 -10.71 12.57
CA GLN A 99 8.37 -12.02 12.23
C GLN A 99 7.37 -12.74 11.34
N LEU A 100 7.88 -13.31 10.26
CA LEU A 100 7.19 -14.33 9.49
C LEU A 100 7.34 -15.66 10.21
N GLU A 101 6.28 -16.45 10.24
CA GLU A 101 6.29 -17.80 10.80
C GLU A 101 6.39 -18.84 9.69
N ALA A 102 7.25 -19.84 9.88
CA ALA A 102 7.42 -20.93 8.93
C ALA A 102 6.08 -21.60 8.58
N LYS A 103 5.89 -21.89 7.29
CA LYS A 103 4.71 -22.55 6.71
C LYS A 103 3.40 -21.77 6.82
N GLN A 104 3.42 -20.53 7.31
CA GLN A 104 2.25 -19.66 7.22
C GLN A 104 2.13 -19.02 5.84
N ILE A 105 0.88 -18.82 5.42
CA ILE A 105 0.52 -18.13 4.19
C ILE A 105 0.24 -16.67 4.50
N TYR A 106 0.89 -15.80 3.75
CA TYR A 106 0.67 -14.36 3.71
C TYR A 106 0.10 -13.98 2.35
N ARG A 107 -0.82 -13.03 2.32
CA ARG A 107 -1.39 -12.51 1.07
C ARG A 107 -0.76 -11.19 0.69
N TRP A 108 -0.48 -11.04 -0.59
CA TRP A 108 0.01 -9.80 -1.15
C TRP A 108 -0.78 -9.45 -2.40
N HIS A 109 -1.24 -8.20 -2.50
CA HIS A 109 -2.01 -7.72 -3.64
C HIS A 109 -1.16 -6.87 -4.57
N VAL A 110 -1.40 -7.03 -5.87
CA VAL A 110 -0.86 -6.18 -6.93
C VAL A 110 -2.00 -5.82 -7.88
N ASN A 111 -2.20 -4.53 -8.13
CA ASN A 111 -3.28 -4.05 -8.99
C ASN A 111 -2.72 -3.23 -10.15
N ALA A 112 -3.16 -3.52 -11.37
CA ALA A 112 -2.91 -2.71 -12.56
C ALA A 112 -4.00 -1.66 -12.74
N LEU A 113 -3.60 -0.45 -13.13
CA LEU A 113 -4.49 0.68 -13.42
C LEU A 113 -4.38 1.21 -14.85
N SER A 114 -3.68 0.50 -15.72
CA SER A 114 -3.58 0.84 -17.15
C SER A 114 -3.37 -0.42 -17.98
N GLN A 115 -3.77 -0.35 -19.24
CA GLN A 115 -3.56 -1.44 -20.20
C GLN A 115 -2.10 -1.88 -20.29
N LYS A 116 -1.16 -0.92 -20.30
CA LYS A 116 0.29 -1.21 -20.38
C LYS A 116 0.77 -2.06 -19.21
N VAL A 117 0.30 -1.77 -18.00
CA VAL A 117 0.64 -2.55 -16.79
C VAL A 117 -0.08 -3.90 -16.80
N ALA A 118 -1.36 -3.96 -17.18
CA ALA A 118 -2.10 -5.21 -17.26
C ALA A 118 -1.47 -6.19 -18.28
N GLN A 119 -0.99 -5.68 -19.42
CA GLN A 119 -0.25 -6.47 -20.42
C GLN A 119 1.08 -6.96 -19.86
N PHE A 120 1.85 -6.10 -19.19
CA PHE A 120 3.07 -6.52 -18.50
C PHE A 120 2.79 -7.64 -17.49
N ILE A 121 1.78 -7.48 -16.62
CA ILE A 121 1.47 -8.50 -15.61
C ILE A 121 1.11 -9.83 -16.28
N SER A 122 0.32 -9.81 -17.36
CA SER A 122 -0.02 -11.03 -18.10
C SER A 122 1.22 -11.78 -18.59
N GLN A 123 2.20 -11.07 -19.15
CA GLN A 123 3.48 -11.64 -19.58
C GLN A 123 4.31 -12.11 -18.38
N TRP A 124 4.38 -11.30 -17.33
CA TRP A 124 5.13 -11.60 -16.11
C TRP A 124 4.66 -12.89 -15.43
N LEU A 125 3.35 -13.15 -15.39
CA LEU A 125 2.81 -14.39 -14.84
C LEU A 125 3.35 -15.65 -15.54
N THR A 126 3.69 -15.58 -16.83
CA THR A 126 4.24 -16.72 -17.57
C THR A 126 5.68 -17.08 -17.20
N GLN A 127 6.43 -16.14 -16.61
CA GLN A 127 7.81 -16.34 -16.16
C GLN A 127 7.96 -15.92 -14.68
N LEU A 128 6.89 -16.07 -13.91
CA LEU A 128 6.87 -15.68 -12.51
C LEU A 128 7.94 -16.48 -11.73
N PRO A 129 8.84 -15.83 -10.98
CA PRO A 129 9.79 -16.55 -10.16
C PRO A 129 9.08 -17.38 -9.10
N GLN A 130 9.72 -18.45 -8.63
CA GLN A 130 9.15 -19.29 -7.56
C GLN A 130 9.17 -18.61 -6.18
N THR A 131 9.96 -17.55 -6.02
CA THR A 131 10.22 -16.92 -4.73
C THR A 131 10.22 -15.41 -4.87
N LEU A 132 9.48 -14.76 -3.97
CA LEU A 132 9.56 -13.33 -3.70
C LEU A 132 10.63 -13.13 -2.62
N ALA A 133 11.72 -12.44 -2.98
CA ALA A 133 12.84 -12.22 -2.08
C ALA A 133 12.70 -10.90 -1.32
N LEU A 134 12.39 -10.96 -0.01
CA LEU A 134 12.47 -9.80 0.90
C LEU A 134 13.73 -9.88 1.77
N ARG A 135 14.90 -9.64 1.18
CA ARG A 135 16.20 -9.78 1.87
C ARG A 135 16.32 -11.18 2.50
N ASP A 136 16.47 -11.25 3.82
CA ASP A 136 16.63 -12.47 4.60
C ASP A 136 15.29 -13.21 4.89
N ALA A 137 14.19 -12.73 4.32
CA ALA A 137 12.84 -13.27 4.47
C ALA A 137 12.23 -13.71 3.12
N PRO A 138 12.77 -14.75 2.45
CA PRO A 138 12.21 -15.24 1.19
C PRO A 138 10.84 -15.90 1.39
N LEU A 139 9.93 -15.62 0.47
CA LEU A 139 8.57 -16.14 0.46
C LEU A 139 8.33 -16.95 -0.83
N GLN A 140 7.89 -18.20 -0.70
CA GLN A 140 7.52 -19.00 -1.87
C GLN A 140 6.16 -18.59 -2.40
N ILE A 141 6.07 -18.35 -3.70
CA ILE A 141 4.80 -18.08 -4.36
C ILE A 141 4.09 -19.41 -4.60
N LYS A 142 2.98 -19.65 -3.89
CA LYS A 142 2.21 -20.90 -3.99
C LYS A 142 1.09 -20.80 -5.00
N GLN A 143 0.40 -19.66 -5.00
CA GLN A 143 -0.76 -19.43 -5.85
C GLN A 143 -0.86 -17.95 -6.19
N VAL A 144 -1.38 -17.69 -7.39
CA VAL A 144 -1.80 -16.36 -7.82
C VAL A 144 -3.24 -16.47 -8.27
N SER A 145 -4.10 -15.60 -7.76
CA SER A 145 -5.54 -15.58 -8.06
C SER A 145 -5.99 -14.17 -8.42
N ILE A 146 -7.13 -14.06 -9.11
CA ILE A 146 -7.78 -12.78 -9.36
C ILE A 146 -8.43 -12.29 -8.06
N ALA A 147 -7.96 -11.17 -7.55
CA ALA A 147 -8.56 -10.46 -6.42
C ALA A 147 -9.66 -9.49 -6.88
N HIS A 148 -9.43 -8.81 -8.00
CA HIS A 148 -10.38 -7.91 -8.64
C HIS A 148 -10.48 -8.24 -10.13
N PRO A 149 -11.68 -8.52 -10.66
CA PRO A 149 -11.87 -8.98 -12.04
C PRO A 149 -11.19 -8.10 -13.10
N PRO A 150 -10.64 -8.69 -14.16
CA PRO A 150 -10.20 -7.93 -15.33
C PRO A 150 -11.35 -7.09 -15.90
N THR A 151 -11.12 -5.80 -16.11
CA THR A 151 -12.12 -4.88 -16.66
C THR A 151 -11.48 -3.65 -17.33
N THR A 152 -12.32 -2.78 -17.90
CA THR A 152 -11.94 -1.50 -18.50
C THR A 152 -12.66 -0.34 -17.80
N TYR A 153 -12.13 0.87 -17.92
CA TYR A 153 -12.79 2.07 -17.41
C TYR A 153 -14.16 2.28 -18.06
N ALA A 154 -14.29 1.98 -19.36
CA ALA A 154 -15.57 2.02 -20.06
C ALA A 154 -16.59 1.03 -19.46
N GLN A 155 -16.17 -0.19 -19.12
CA GLN A 155 -17.02 -1.17 -18.45
C GLN A 155 -17.39 -0.75 -17.01
N LEU A 156 -16.46 -0.13 -16.27
CA LEU A 156 -16.78 0.44 -14.95
C LEU A 156 -17.85 1.53 -15.02
N LEU A 157 -17.80 2.38 -16.06
CA LEU A 157 -18.80 3.42 -16.31
C LEU A 157 -20.16 2.83 -16.71
N GLN A 158 -20.15 1.85 -17.62
CA GLN A 158 -21.36 1.25 -18.20
C GLN A 158 -22.03 0.22 -17.29
N SER A 159 -21.31 -0.37 -16.33
CA SER A 159 -21.85 -1.44 -15.49
C SER A 159 -23.11 -0.98 -14.77
N SER A 160 -24.18 -1.75 -14.96
CA SER A 160 -25.52 -1.42 -14.47
C SER A 160 -25.46 -1.06 -13.01
N ILE A 161 -25.92 0.14 -12.69
CA ILE A 161 -26.06 0.57 -11.32
C ILE A 161 -27.19 -0.28 -10.74
N GLU A 162 -26.86 -1.43 -10.13
CA GLU A 162 -27.60 -1.83 -8.95
C GLU A 162 -27.45 -0.63 -8.02
N LYS A 163 -28.45 0.26 -8.02
CA LYS A 163 -28.49 1.51 -7.24
C LYS A 163 -28.59 1.09 -5.79
N LYS A 164 -27.48 0.58 -5.25
CA LYS A 164 -27.28 0.38 -3.83
C LYS A 164 -27.37 1.78 -3.26
N THR A 165 -28.52 2.04 -2.64
CA THR A 165 -28.82 3.34 -2.03
C THR A 165 -27.74 3.70 -1.03
N ASN A 166 -27.13 2.71 -0.38
CA ASN A 166 -25.97 2.88 0.50
C ASN A 166 -24.76 2.14 -0.06
N ILE A 167 -23.62 2.84 -0.11
CA ILE A 167 -22.30 2.26 -0.37
C ILE A 167 -21.54 2.15 0.95
N SER A 168 -20.70 1.13 1.08
CA SER A 168 -19.77 1.00 2.20
C SER A 168 -18.36 0.82 1.66
N LEU A 169 -17.42 1.58 2.23
CA LEU A 169 -16.00 1.54 1.92
C LEU A 169 -15.23 1.22 3.19
N SER A 170 -14.40 0.18 3.12
CA SER A 170 -13.48 -0.20 4.20
C SER A 170 -12.04 0.05 3.79
N PHE A 171 -11.31 0.74 4.66
CA PHE A 171 -9.91 1.12 4.52
C PHE A 171 -9.07 0.20 5.40
N VAL A 172 -8.63 -0.91 4.80
CA VAL A 172 -7.96 -2.03 5.49
C VAL A 172 -6.46 -1.79 5.68
N SER A 173 -5.93 -0.67 5.17
CA SER A 173 -4.58 -0.19 5.45
C SER A 173 -4.60 1.32 5.69
N PRO A 174 -3.57 1.89 6.35
CA PRO A 174 -3.50 3.31 6.63
C PRO A 174 -3.75 4.16 5.37
N THR A 175 -4.79 4.97 5.42
CA THR A 175 -5.22 5.86 4.33
C THR A 175 -5.05 7.30 4.75
N SER A 176 -4.53 8.16 3.88
CA SER A 176 -4.29 9.56 4.22
C SER A 176 -4.38 10.42 2.97
N PHE A 177 -4.80 11.67 3.16
CA PHE A 177 -4.80 12.70 2.12
C PHE A 177 -3.76 13.78 2.45
N ARG A 178 -3.51 14.67 1.50
CA ARG A 178 -2.74 15.90 1.73
C ARG A 178 -3.67 17.10 1.67
N ARG A 179 -3.59 17.98 2.66
CA ARG A 179 -4.34 19.24 2.71
C ARG A 179 -3.46 20.32 3.30
N LYS A 180 -3.21 21.39 2.52
CA LYS A 180 -2.36 22.53 2.92
C LYS A 180 -0.99 22.09 3.49
N GLY A 181 -0.33 21.13 2.83
CA GLY A 181 0.96 20.59 3.26
C GLY A 181 0.90 19.51 4.36
N HIS A 182 -0.22 19.37 5.07
CA HIS A 182 -0.37 18.43 6.18
C HIS A 182 -1.04 17.12 5.76
N HIS A 183 -0.87 16.07 6.56
CA HIS A 183 -1.68 14.86 6.44
C HIS A 183 -3.11 15.16 6.88
N PHE A 184 -4.08 14.61 6.15
CA PHE A 184 -5.49 14.72 6.49
C PHE A 184 -6.06 13.31 6.61
N PRO A 185 -6.15 12.77 7.84
CA PRO A 185 -6.53 11.38 8.10
C PRO A 185 -8.05 11.24 8.27
N LEU A 186 -8.85 11.79 7.35
CA LEU A 186 -10.31 11.69 7.42
C LEU A 186 -10.91 11.39 6.04
N PRO A 187 -11.84 10.42 5.92
CA PRO A 187 -12.49 10.04 4.67
C PRO A 187 -13.62 11.00 4.31
N VAL A 188 -13.32 12.30 4.19
CA VAL A 188 -14.27 13.30 3.70
C VAL A 188 -14.60 12.99 2.23
N PRO A 189 -15.87 13.02 1.78
CA PRO A 189 -16.26 12.61 0.43
C PRO A 189 -15.45 13.30 -0.66
N VAL A 190 -15.31 14.62 -0.61
CA VAL A 190 -14.50 15.38 -1.59
C VAL A 190 -13.08 14.84 -1.70
N ASN A 191 -12.43 14.48 -0.58
CA ASN A 191 -11.08 13.94 -0.59
C ASN A 191 -11.02 12.51 -1.16
N LEU A 192 -12.01 11.67 -0.86
CA LEU A 192 -12.13 10.32 -1.41
C LEU A 192 -12.28 10.38 -2.93
N PHE A 193 -13.28 11.12 -3.40
CA PHE A 193 -13.62 11.18 -4.81
C PHE A 193 -12.57 11.94 -5.61
N HIS A 194 -11.92 12.96 -5.06
CA HIS A 194 -10.76 13.58 -5.70
C HIS A 194 -9.60 12.59 -5.86
N SER A 195 -9.34 11.74 -4.85
CA SER A 195 -8.32 10.70 -4.95
C SER A 195 -8.60 9.71 -6.10
N TYR A 196 -9.85 9.29 -6.27
CA TYR A 196 -10.22 8.38 -7.37
C TYR A 196 -10.22 9.09 -8.71
N LEU A 197 -10.76 10.31 -8.76
CA LEU A 197 -10.88 11.10 -9.98
C LEU A 197 -9.52 11.41 -10.61
N ARG A 198 -8.49 11.72 -9.81
CA ARG A 198 -7.14 11.94 -10.36
C ARG A 198 -6.63 10.73 -11.14
N ARG A 199 -6.83 9.51 -10.62
CA ARG A 199 -6.43 8.26 -11.31
C ARG A 199 -7.35 7.92 -12.47
N TRP A 200 -8.64 8.26 -12.36
CA TRP A 200 -9.57 8.15 -13.48
C TRP A 200 -9.11 9.04 -14.64
N ASN A 201 -8.83 10.31 -14.40
CA ASN A 201 -8.43 11.26 -15.44
C ASN A 201 -7.07 10.89 -16.06
N ASP A 202 -6.12 10.39 -15.27
CA ASP A 202 -4.80 10.00 -15.78
C ASP A 202 -4.84 8.76 -16.70
N PHE A 203 -5.77 7.82 -16.47
CA PHE A 203 -5.69 6.49 -17.12
C PHE A 203 -6.91 6.07 -17.94
N SER A 204 -8.09 6.65 -17.71
CA SER A 204 -9.32 6.21 -18.39
C SER A 204 -9.47 6.70 -19.82
N GLY A 205 -8.75 7.77 -20.20
CA GLY A 205 -9.00 8.52 -21.44
C GLY A 205 -10.32 9.31 -21.45
N MET A 206 -11.11 9.25 -20.37
CA MET A 206 -12.39 9.94 -20.20
C MET A 206 -12.23 11.06 -19.16
N ILE A 207 -11.66 12.18 -19.58
CA ILE A 207 -11.34 13.31 -18.68
C ILE A 207 -12.63 13.95 -18.18
N VAL A 208 -12.72 14.14 -16.86
CA VAL A 208 -13.82 14.83 -16.19
C VAL A 208 -13.25 16.06 -15.49
N GLU A 209 -13.96 17.19 -15.59
CA GLU A 209 -13.54 18.42 -14.95
C GLU A 209 -13.70 18.36 -13.41
N PRO A 210 -12.61 18.42 -12.62
CA PRO A 210 -12.67 18.16 -11.19
C PRO A 210 -13.54 19.14 -10.39
N GLU A 211 -13.54 20.44 -10.72
CA GLU A 211 -14.21 21.43 -9.86
C GLU A 211 -15.71 21.16 -9.73
N SER A 212 -16.41 21.07 -10.87
CA SER A 212 -17.85 20.81 -10.91
C SER A 212 -18.27 19.48 -10.27
N PHE A 213 -17.48 18.42 -10.48
CA PHE A 213 -17.80 17.11 -9.93
C PHE A 213 -17.56 17.09 -8.41
N LEU A 214 -16.48 17.70 -7.93
CA LEU A 214 -16.16 17.72 -6.51
C LEU A 214 -17.09 18.61 -5.70
N GLU A 215 -17.58 19.71 -6.27
CA GLU A 215 -18.65 20.53 -5.67
C GLU A 215 -19.94 19.70 -5.54
N TRP A 216 -20.35 19.00 -6.60
CA TRP A 216 -21.50 18.09 -6.54
C TRP A 216 -21.33 16.96 -5.51
N ILE A 217 -20.10 16.45 -5.33
CA ILE A 217 -19.80 15.47 -4.28
C ILE A 217 -20.00 16.07 -2.88
N ASP A 218 -19.53 17.30 -2.65
CA ASP A 218 -19.62 17.98 -1.35
C ASP A 218 -21.08 18.21 -0.93
N GLU A 219 -21.93 18.60 -1.88
CA GLU A 219 -23.37 18.82 -1.66
C GLU A 219 -24.17 17.51 -1.62
N GLY A 220 -23.73 16.52 -2.39
CA GLY A 220 -24.54 15.36 -2.76
C GLY A 220 -24.29 14.10 -1.95
N VAL A 221 -23.08 13.91 -1.38
CA VAL A 221 -22.70 12.67 -0.72
C VAL A 221 -22.85 12.77 0.80
N ILE A 222 -23.76 11.97 1.35
CA ILE A 222 -24.11 11.98 2.77
C ILE A 222 -23.51 10.76 3.47
N ILE A 223 -22.66 10.97 4.48
CA ILE A 223 -22.15 9.90 5.35
C ILE A 223 -23.22 9.52 6.37
N HIS A 224 -23.55 8.24 6.45
CA HIS A 224 -24.54 7.70 7.39
C HIS A 224 -23.90 7.05 8.61
N GLN A 225 -22.80 6.33 8.39
CA GLN A 225 -22.10 5.59 9.43
C GLN A 225 -20.60 5.71 9.21
N HIS A 226 -19.85 5.73 10.31
CA HIS A 226 -18.40 5.63 10.26
C HIS A 226 -17.88 4.92 11.51
N ARG A 227 -16.80 4.16 11.35
CA ARG A 227 -16.00 3.60 12.43
C ARG A 227 -14.54 3.73 12.01
N LEU A 228 -13.84 4.69 12.60
CA LEU A 228 -12.52 5.10 12.14
C LEU A 228 -11.54 5.14 13.31
N GLU A 229 -10.28 4.85 13.01
CA GLU A 229 -9.17 5.05 13.93
C GLU A 229 -8.05 5.80 13.21
N SER A 230 -7.45 6.79 13.90
CA SER A 230 -6.23 7.42 13.40
C SER A 230 -5.03 6.57 13.76
N VAL A 231 -4.16 6.34 12.77
CA VAL A 231 -2.94 5.55 12.92
C VAL A 231 -1.75 6.33 12.39
N LYS A 232 -0.57 6.07 12.94
CA LYS A 232 0.68 6.69 12.49
C LYS A 232 1.67 5.62 12.07
N VAL A 233 2.01 5.60 10.79
CA VAL A 233 2.91 4.59 10.21
C VAL A 233 4.11 5.23 9.54
N ALA A 234 5.23 4.51 9.50
CA ALA A 234 6.32 4.87 8.61
C ALA A 234 5.86 4.65 7.16
N ALA A 235 6.17 5.58 6.24
CA ALA A 235 5.61 5.51 4.89
C ALA A 235 6.64 5.89 3.81
N GLY A 236 6.76 5.03 2.79
CA GLY A 236 7.76 5.17 1.74
C GLY A 236 9.19 5.23 2.29
N LYS A 237 10.12 5.81 1.52
CA LYS A 237 11.54 5.88 1.89
C LYS A 237 11.81 6.75 3.12
N ARG A 238 11.04 7.82 3.37
CA ARG A 238 11.31 8.81 4.42
C ARG A 238 10.05 9.33 5.10
N GLY A 239 10.15 9.53 6.42
CA GLY A 239 9.11 10.14 7.24
C GLY A 239 8.02 9.17 7.70
N SER A 240 6.99 9.75 8.31
CA SER A 240 5.80 9.06 8.78
C SER A 240 4.56 9.66 8.12
N VAL A 241 3.47 8.91 8.10
CA VAL A 241 2.14 9.36 7.66
C VAL A 241 1.16 9.16 8.80
N THR A 242 0.43 10.23 9.12
CA THR A 242 -0.80 10.12 9.92
C THR A 242 -1.94 9.80 8.97
N GLY A 243 -2.59 8.66 9.16
CA GLY A 243 -3.68 8.18 8.33
C GLY A 243 -4.84 7.66 9.19
N PHE A 244 -5.82 7.07 8.53
CA PHE A 244 -6.94 6.39 9.16
C PHE A 244 -7.11 4.98 8.59
N THR A 245 -7.68 4.10 9.41
CA THR A 245 -8.24 2.81 9.01
C THR A 245 -9.70 2.74 9.48
N GLY A 246 -10.44 1.73 9.01
CA GLY A 246 -11.82 1.49 9.41
C GLY A 246 -12.78 1.60 8.23
N ALA A 247 -14.04 1.95 8.47
CA ALA A 247 -15.08 1.93 7.45
C ALA A 247 -15.99 3.15 7.51
N ILE A 248 -16.57 3.50 6.37
CA ILE A 248 -17.69 4.44 6.26
C ILE A 248 -18.81 3.82 5.44
N SER A 249 -20.04 4.28 5.66
CA SER A 249 -21.14 4.13 4.73
C SER A 249 -21.69 5.51 4.32
N CYS A 250 -22.01 5.66 3.04
CA CYS A 250 -22.58 6.89 2.52
C CYS A 250 -23.57 6.62 1.38
N SER A 251 -24.35 7.64 1.02
CA SER A 251 -25.26 7.61 -0.12
C SER A 251 -25.26 8.94 -0.88
N LEU A 252 -25.86 8.93 -2.06
CA LEU A 252 -26.26 10.16 -2.73
C LEU A 252 -27.57 10.71 -2.15
N SER A 253 -27.66 12.02 -2.05
CA SER A 253 -28.91 12.73 -1.73
C SER A 253 -29.92 12.60 -2.88
N LYS A 254 -31.20 12.83 -2.60
CA LYS A 254 -32.25 12.81 -3.65
C LYS A 254 -31.98 13.85 -4.75
N ALA A 255 -31.45 15.02 -4.39
CA ALA A 255 -31.11 16.06 -5.35
C ALA A 255 -29.92 15.64 -6.23
N ALA A 256 -28.90 15.02 -5.65
CA ALA A 256 -27.73 14.55 -6.39
C ALA A 256 -28.11 13.53 -7.47
N LEU A 257 -29.06 12.63 -7.18
CA LEU A 257 -29.56 11.62 -8.12
C LEU A 257 -30.20 12.20 -9.40
N ALA A 258 -30.55 13.49 -9.43
CA ALA A 258 -31.07 14.15 -10.64
C ALA A 258 -29.98 14.35 -11.70
N ASN A 259 -28.70 14.46 -11.30
CA ASN A 259 -27.58 14.50 -12.24
C ASN A 259 -27.15 13.06 -12.57
N VAL A 260 -27.65 12.55 -13.70
CA VAL A 260 -27.42 11.16 -14.14
C VAL A 260 -25.96 10.89 -14.45
N GLU A 261 -25.26 11.85 -15.08
CA GLU A 261 -23.86 11.72 -15.47
C GLU A 261 -22.94 11.61 -14.24
N PHE A 262 -23.07 12.54 -13.29
CA PHE A 262 -22.28 12.49 -12.05
C PHE A 262 -22.68 11.32 -11.15
N THR A 263 -23.95 10.92 -11.16
CA THR A 263 -24.38 9.69 -10.49
C THR A 263 -23.67 8.47 -11.08
N GLN A 264 -23.59 8.36 -12.41
CA GLN A 264 -22.91 7.26 -13.08
C GLN A 264 -21.40 7.25 -12.75
N LEU A 265 -20.75 8.42 -12.84
CA LEU A 265 -19.34 8.56 -12.49
C LEU A 265 -19.09 8.23 -11.01
N PHE A 266 -19.94 8.67 -10.09
CA PHE A 266 -19.84 8.33 -8.67
C PHE A 266 -19.75 6.82 -8.46
N TYR A 267 -20.68 6.04 -9.03
CA TYR A 267 -20.66 4.59 -8.87
C TYR A 267 -19.48 3.93 -9.60
N ALA A 268 -19.04 4.49 -10.73
CA ALA A 268 -17.82 4.03 -11.41
C ALA A 268 -16.57 4.22 -10.53
N LEU A 269 -16.43 5.39 -9.88
CA LEU A 269 -15.32 5.69 -8.97
C LEU A 269 -15.37 4.84 -7.69
N VAL A 270 -16.57 4.55 -7.17
CA VAL A 270 -16.74 3.60 -6.06
C VAL A 270 -16.22 2.21 -6.45
N ARG A 271 -16.57 1.72 -7.64
CA ARG A 271 -16.07 0.43 -8.15
C ARG A 271 -14.58 0.46 -8.48
N LEU A 272 -14.02 1.62 -8.82
CA LEU A 272 -12.59 1.81 -9.04
C LEU A 272 -11.78 1.77 -7.73
N ALA A 273 -12.39 2.14 -6.59
CA ALA A 273 -11.68 2.29 -5.32
C ALA A 273 -10.86 1.05 -4.88
N PRO A 274 -11.36 -0.20 -4.99
CA PRO A 274 -10.56 -1.39 -4.67
C PRO A 274 -9.37 -1.62 -5.61
N TYR A 275 -9.49 -1.25 -6.89
CA TYR A 275 -8.41 -1.38 -7.85
C TYR A 275 -7.32 -0.37 -7.56
N CYS A 276 -7.67 0.91 -7.37
CA CYS A 276 -6.72 2.01 -7.34
C CYS A 276 -6.22 2.41 -5.95
N GLY A 277 -6.95 2.00 -4.91
CA GLY A 277 -6.72 2.45 -3.54
C GLY A 277 -7.08 3.92 -3.33
N THR A 278 -7.00 4.35 -2.08
CA THR A 278 -7.42 5.68 -1.62
C THR A 278 -6.24 6.47 -1.09
N GLY A 279 -6.17 7.75 -1.41
CA GLY A 279 -5.19 8.67 -0.86
C GLY A 279 -3.82 8.57 -1.54
N HIS A 280 -2.75 8.75 -0.77
CA HIS A 280 -1.36 8.73 -1.27
C HIS A 280 -0.58 7.50 -0.77
N LYS A 281 0.55 7.23 -1.43
CA LYS A 281 1.47 6.09 -1.13
C LYS A 281 0.84 4.70 -1.33
N THR A 282 -0.13 4.58 -2.24
CA THR A 282 -0.73 3.30 -2.62
C THR A 282 0.28 2.31 -3.21
N THR A 283 1.34 2.79 -3.87
CA THR A 283 2.45 1.94 -4.35
C THR A 283 3.35 1.39 -3.23
N PHE A 284 3.11 1.74 -1.96
CA PHE A 284 3.87 1.31 -0.80
C PHE A 284 3.01 0.59 0.26
N GLY A 285 1.84 0.08 -0.12
CA GLY A 285 0.98 -0.69 0.79
C GLY A 285 -0.05 0.12 1.59
N LEU A 286 -0.20 1.42 1.31
CA LEU A 286 -1.19 2.29 1.98
C LEU A 286 -2.47 2.41 1.13
N GLY A 287 -3.57 2.86 1.72
CA GLY A 287 -4.77 3.22 0.96
C GLY A 287 -5.60 2.04 0.42
N GLN A 288 -5.26 0.80 0.76
CA GLN A 288 -6.02 -0.37 0.35
C GLN A 288 -7.48 -0.26 0.78
N THR A 289 -8.37 -0.34 -0.21
CA THR A 289 -9.81 -0.10 -0.05
C THR A 289 -10.57 -1.36 -0.47
N ARG A 290 -11.66 -1.66 0.23
CA ARG A 290 -12.59 -2.75 -0.07
C ARG A 290 -14.00 -2.19 -0.17
N LEU A 291 -14.77 -2.75 -1.08
CA LEU A 291 -16.22 -2.59 -1.04
C LEU A 291 -16.73 -3.45 0.12
N GLU A 292 -17.81 -3.00 0.75
CA GLU A 292 -18.44 -3.61 1.94
C GLU A 292 -17.93 -3.06 3.26
N TRP A 293 -18.76 -3.23 4.29
CA TRP A 293 -18.44 -2.90 5.66
C TRP A 293 -17.71 -4.08 6.29
N LEU A 294 -16.40 -3.94 6.48
CA LEU A 294 -15.59 -4.92 7.16
C LEU A 294 -15.48 -4.50 8.62
N GLU A 295 -15.92 -5.38 9.51
CA GLU A 295 -15.63 -5.21 10.93
C GLU A 295 -14.12 -5.30 11.12
N ARG A 296 -13.57 -4.32 11.83
CA ARG A 296 -12.15 -4.35 12.16
C ARG A 296 -11.94 -5.39 13.24
N GLU A 297 -11.00 -6.30 13.00
CA GLU A 297 -10.41 -7.10 14.07
C GLU A 297 -9.72 -6.16 15.09
N PRO A 298 -9.72 -6.49 16.39
CA PRO A 298 -9.09 -5.65 17.40
C PRO A 298 -7.62 -5.39 17.07
N THR A 299 -7.12 -4.19 17.43
CA THR A 299 -5.72 -3.79 17.24
C THR A 299 -4.77 -4.90 17.65
N THR A 300 -4.05 -5.45 16.69
CA THR A 300 -3.13 -6.55 16.95
C THR A 300 -1.80 -6.01 17.48
N PRO A 301 -1.05 -6.77 18.30
CA PRO A 301 0.32 -6.44 18.68
C PRO A 301 1.23 -6.08 17.48
N THR A 302 0.93 -6.65 16.32
CA THR A 302 1.55 -6.38 15.02
C THR A 302 1.33 -4.96 14.53
N GLU A 303 0.09 -4.46 14.63
CA GLU A 303 -0.25 -3.08 14.26
C GLU A 303 0.47 -2.09 15.18
N LEU A 304 0.52 -2.38 16.48
CA LEU A 304 1.25 -1.55 17.45
C LEU A 304 2.75 -1.46 17.09
N LEU A 305 3.41 -2.58 16.80
CA LEU A 305 4.81 -2.58 16.37
C LEU A 305 5.04 -1.82 15.05
N THR A 306 4.11 -1.92 14.10
CA THR A 306 4.19 -1.20 12.83
C THR A 306 4.09 0.31 13.06
N ASN A 307 3.28 0.73 14.04
CA ASN A 307 3.10 2.13 14.41
C ASN A 307 4.32 2.69 15.16
N LEU A 308 5.02 1.90 15.99
CA LEU A 308 6.17 2.35 16.79
C LEU A 308 7.23 3.06 15.94
N LEU A 309 7.55 2.54 14.76
CA LEU A 309 8.51 3.20 13.87
C LEU A 309 7.98 4.55 13.39
N GLY A 310 6.71 4.62 12.98
CA GLY A 310 6.07 5.86 12.52
C GLY A 310 6.02 6.93 13.62
N GLU A 311 5.64 6.54 14.83
CA GLU A 311 5.60 7.40 16.02
C GLU A 311 6.99 7.91 16.38
N ARG A 312 7.99 7.02 16.43
CA ARG A 312 9.37 7.40 16.73
C ARG A 312 9.97 8.34 15.68
N ILE A 313 9.66 8.13 14.40
CA ILE A 313 10.05 9.05 13.33
C ILE A 313 9.41 10.43 13.55
N ALA A 314 8.13 10.49 13.90
CA ALA A 314 7.43 11.76 14.11
C ALA A 314 7.97 12.52 15.32
N GLU A 315 8.20 11.83 16.43
CA GLU A 315 8.83 12.37 17.64
C GLU A 315 10.19 12.99 17.30
N LEU A 316 11.10 12.19 16.74
CA LEU A 316 12.43 12.65 16.36
C LEU A 316 12.38 13.79 15.34
N THR A 317 11.42 13.78 14.40
CA THR A 317 11.26 14.88 13.44
C THR A 317 10.88 16.18 14.15
N ALA A 318 9.94 16.13 15.10
CA ALA A 318 9.53 17.30 15.86
C ALA A 318 10.69 17.91 16.66
N LEU A 319 11.46 17.05 17.37
CA LEU A 319 12.65 17.46 18.12
C LEU A 319 13.68 18.13 17.20
N PHE A 320 14.02 17.45 16.10
CA PHE A 320 15.00 17.90 15.13
C PHE A 320 14.59 19.15 14.33
N THR A 321 13.30 19.37 14.12
CA THR A 321 12.78 20.61 13.53
C THR A 321 12.82 21.75 14.55
N ALA A 322 12.43 21.51 15.81
CA ALA A 322 12.45 22.52 16.87
C ALA A 322 13.86 23.09 17.09
N GLN A 323 14.87 22.22 17.17
CA GLN A 323 16.28 22.63 17.30
C GLN A 323 16.80 23.46 16.10
N ARG A 324 16.16 23.34 14.93
CA ARG A 324 16.57 24.01 13.69
C ARG A 324 15.72 25.22 13.30
N LYS A 325 14.67 25.56 14.08
CA LYS A 325 13.81 26.73 13.80
C LYS A 325 14.56 28.07 13.76
N ARG A 326 15.84 28.12 14.19
CA ARG A 326 16.71 29.29 14.07
C ARG A 326 17.25 29.56 12.64
N THR A 327 17.09 28.66 11.66
CA THR A 327 17.72 28.82 10.31
C THR A 327 16.80 28.71 9.08
N GLY A 328 15.51 28.35 9.22
CA GLY A 328 14.43 28.53 8.21
C GLY A 328 14.47 27.68 6.91
N GLY A 329 13.29 27.24 6.42
CA GLY A 329 13.06 26.73 5.05
C GLY A 329 12.68 25.23 4.89
N ASP A 330 12.03 24.88 3.77
CA ASP A 330 11.56 23.52 3.41
C ASP A 330 12.71 22.47 3.36
N ARG A 331 13.91 22.93 2.99
CA ARG A 331 15.14 22.12 3.01
C ARG A 331 15.52 21.65 4.42
N THR A 332 15.21 22.45 5.44
CA THR A 332 15.52 22.20 6.85
C THR A 332 14.62 21.09 7.41
N ASP A 333 13.32 21.11 7.05
CA ASP A 333 12.36 20.07 7.42
C ASP A 333 12.68 18.72 6.75
N LYS A 334 13.12 18.74 5.49
CA LYS A 334 13.55 17.52 4.79
C LYS A 334 14.79 16.89 5.45
N ILE A 335 15.74 17.70 5.93
CA ILE A 335 16.92 17.21 6.65
C ILE A 335 16.52 16.64 8.02
N ALA A 336 15.66 17.34 8.77
CA ALA A 336 15.17 16.86 10.07
C ALA A 336 14.45 15.51 9.94
N SER A 337 13.52 15.40 8.98
CA SER A 337 12.82 14.15 8.71
C SER A 337 13.76 13.02 8.25
N THR A 338 14.79 13.35 7.46
CA THR A 338 15.80 12.36 7.05
C THR A 338 16.61 11.86 8.25
N TRP A 339 17.06 12.74 9.14
CA TRP A 339 17.78 12.34 10.36
C TRP A 339 16.91 11.49 11.28
N ALA A 340 15.65 11.90 11.48
CA ALA A 340 14.68 11.17 12.28
C ALA A 340 14.43 9.76 11.73
N THR A 341 14.22 9.65 10.41
CA THR A 341 14.04 8.37 9.73
C THR A 341 15.23 7.44 9.94
N ILE A 342 16.45 7.92 9.69
CA ILE A 342 17.66 7.10 9.80
C ILE A 342 17.88 6.67 11.26
N LEU A 343 17.74 7.58 12.22
CA LEU A 343 17.96 7.28 13.63
C LEU A 343 16.92 6.29 14.16
N ALA A 344 15.63 6.51 13.89
CA ALA A 344 14.56 5.60 14.32
C ALA A 344 14.76 4.18 13.76
N ARG A 345 15.05 4.05 12.45
CA ARG A 345 15.34 2.76 11.82
C ARG A 345 16.55 2.06 12.44
N ARG A 346 17.60 2.84 12.78
CA ARG A 346 18.78 2.30 13.46
C ARG A 346 18.45 1.83 14.89
N GLU A 347 17.56 2.52 15.61
CA GLU A 347 17.08 2.11 16.94
C GLU A 347 16.19 0.85 16.90
N MET A 348 15.57 0.56 15.76
CA MET A 348 14.82 -0.68 15.48
C MET A 348 15.70 -1.84 14.98
N GLY A 349 17.02 -1.64 14.95
CA GLY A 349 17.99 -2.70 14.67
C GLY A 349 18.48 -2.78 13.22
N GLU A 350 18.02 -1.92 12.32
CA GLU A 350 18.47 -1.96 10.93
C GLU A 350 19.94 -1.53 10.78
N SER A 351 20.65 -2.14 9.83
CA SER A 351 22.04 -1.79 9.52
C SER A 351 22.11 -0.47 8.73
N LEU A 352 23.21 0.26 8.85
CA LEU A 352 23.39 1.52 8.12
C LEU A 352 23.52 1.29 6.61
N GLN A 353 24.04 0.12 6.19
CA GLN A 353 24.12 -0.30 4.80
C GLN A 353 22.71 -0.45 4.21
N VAL A 354 21.83 -1.15 4.92
CA VAL A 354 20.43 -1.34 4.54
C VAL A 354 19.70 0.00 4.43
N ILE A 355 19.84 0.87 5.44
CA ILE A 355 19.20 2.18 5.43
C ILE A 355 19.73 3.03 4.26
N ALA A 356 21.03 2.98 3.97
CA ALA A 356 21.64 3.70 2.85
C ALA A 356 21.12 3.24 1.49
N GLN A 357 20.98 1.93 1.29
CA GLN A 357 20.43 1.36 0.07
C GLN A 357 18.98 1.81 -0.15
N ASP A 358 18.10 1.67 0.85
CA ASP A 358 16.69 2.03 0.72
C ASP A 358 16.46 3.53 0.49
N LEU A 359 17.32 4.37 1.08
CA LEU A 359 17.24 5.82 0.94
C LEU A 359 17.90 6.34 -0.35
N GLU A 360 18.57 5.47 -1.11
CA GLU A 360 19.43 5.81 -2.25
C GLU A 360 20.45 6.88 -1.86
N MET A 361 21.14 6.66 -0.75
CA MET A 361 22.11 7.59 -0.19
C MET A 361 23.47 6.91 0.00
N PRO A 362 24.59 7.62 -0.15
CA PRO A 362 25.89 7.08 0.18
C PRO A 362 25.96 6.64 1.65
N TYR A 363 26.56 5.47 1.90
CA TYR A 363 26.74 4.93 3.25
C TYR A 363 27.43 5.92 4.21
N THR A 364 28.43 6.65 3.71
CA THR A 364 29.17 7.67 4.47
C THR A 364 28.26 8.83 4.92
N THR A 365 27.32 9.24 4.07
CA THR A 365 26.31 10.27 4.39
C THR A 365 25.38 9.77 5.49
N VAL A 366 24.85 8.55 5.37
CA VAL A 366 23.98 7.94 6.38
C VAL A 366 24.69 7.80 7.74
N LYS A 367 25.94 7.32 7.74
CA LYS A 367 26.78 7.25 8.95
C LYS A 367 26.96 8.62 9.61
N THR A 368 27.18 9.65 8.80
CA THR A 368 27.30 11.04 9.29
C THR A 368 25.98 11.53 9.90
N TYR A 369 24.85 11.29 9.22
CA TYR A 369 23.55 11.74 9.68
C TYR A 369 23.15 11.07 11.00
N VAL A 370 23.43 9.78 11.20
CA VAL A 370 23.23 9.12 12.51
C VAL A 370 24.07 9.77 13.61
N LYS A 371 25.34 10.06 13.33
CA LYS A 371 26.22 10.71 14.31
C LYS A 371 25.67 12.07 14.73
N LEU A 372 25.22 12.87 13.76
CA LEU A 372 24.66 14.19 14.02
C LEU A 372 23.32 14.11 14.76
N ALA A 373 22.43 13.20 14.36
CA ALA A 373 21.14 12.97 15.00
C ALA A 373 21.29 12.55 16.48
N ARG A 374 22.24 11.65 16.78
CA ARG A 374 22.54 11.24 18.16
C ARG A 374 23.11 12.38 19.01
N ARG A 375 23.93 13.25 18.42
CA ARG A 375 24.47 14.43 19.12
C ARG A 375 23.35 15.41 19.46
N ALA A 376 22.48 15.69 18.50
CA ALA A 376 21.30 16.54 18.68
C ALA A 376 20.38 16.02 19.79
N LEU A 377 20.12 14.71 19.83
CA LEU A 377 19.29 14.09 20.87
C LEU A 377 19.93 14.15 22.27
N LYS A 378 21.25 14.04 22.36
CA LYS A 378 21.97 14.16 23.65
C LYS A 378 21.96 15.58 24.21
N GLN A 379 21.98 16.59 23.35
CA GLN A 379 21.98 18.00 23.79
C GLN A 379 20.65 18.38 24.44
N GLU A 380 19.55 17.79 24.00
CA GLU A 380 18.22 18.00 24.56
C GLU A 380 18.01 17.31 25.91
N ASN A 381 18.59 16.12 26.13
CA ASN A 381 18.51 15.45 27.45
C ASN A 381 19.34 16.14 28.55
N LEU A 382 20.10 17.19 28.22
CA LEU A 382 20.94 17.96 29.14
C LEU A 382 20.34 19.35 29.45
N GLU A 383 19.30 19.77 28.71
CA GLU A 383 18.48 20.96 28.96
C GLU A 383 17.19 20.53 29.68
#